data_AF-A0A2U1V3B8-F1
#
_entry.id   AF-A0A2U1V3B8-F1
#
_cell.length_a   1.000
_cell.length_b   1.000
_cell.length_c   1.000
_cell.angle_alpha   90.00
_cell.angle_beta   90.00
_cell.angle_gamma   90.00
#
_symmetry.space_group_name_H-M   'P 1'
#
loop_
_entity.id
_entity.type
_entity.pdbx_description
1 polymer ?
#
loop_
_entity_poly.entity_id
_entity_poly.type
_entity_poly.pdbx_seq_one_letter_code
_entity_poly.pdbx_strand_id
1 'polypeptide(L)'
;MGDRMTQPLPALSPLAAPAAPRGGTEAAQRRAAEAFEAQVLGALLQPMFETLATDGPFGGGNAEAQWRPMLVEQFGRAMAKAGGVGLGAAVLAEMQRLQAEAQAGPQVGSQLGPQAPAGGSGR
;
A
#
# COMPACT_ATOMS: atom_id res chain seq x y z
N MET A 1 44.62 -40.83 -10.69
CA MET A 1 45.05 -39.43 -10.64
C MET A 1 44.82 -38.83 -12.03
N GLY A 2 43.83 -38.02 -12.37
CA GLY A 2 42.69 -37.46 -11.66
C GLY A 2 41.69 -36.94 -12.71
N ASP A 3 40.49 -37.49 -12.71
CA ASP A 3 39.34 -37.09 -13.52
C ASP A 3 38.74 -35.80 -12.96
N ARG A 4 39.16 -34.64 -13.50
CA ARG A 4 38.62 -33.32 -13.11
C ARG A 4 38.10 -32.50 -14.30
N MET A 5 37.59 -33.15 -15.35
CA MET A 5 36.87 -32.46 -16.42
C MET A 5 35.36 -32.52 -16.15
N THR A 6 34.75 -31.34 -16.08
CA THR A 6 33.29 -31.09 -15.94
C THR A 6 32.80 -31.02 -14.50
N GLN A 7 33.10 -29.90 -13.84
CA GLN A 7 32.17 -29.41 -12.82
C GLN A 7 31.04 -28.67 -13.53
N PRO A 8 29.76 -29.05 -13.35
CA PRO A 8 28.65 -28.27 -13.86
C PRO A 8 28.65 -26.89 -13.18
N LEU A 9 28.44 -25.84 -13.97
CA LEU A 9 28.38 -24.47 -13.46
C LEU A 9 27.28 -24.35 -12.40
N PRO A 10 27.52 -23.66 -11.27
CA PRO A 10 26.49 -23.44 -10.27
C PRO A 10 25.35 -22.64 -10.90
N ALA A 11 24.13 -23.20 -10.85
CA ALA A 11 22.95 -22.48 -11.26
C ALA A 11 22.77 -21.25 -10.35
N LEU A 12 22.67 -20.07 -10.95
CA LEU A 12 22.40 -18.84 -10.23
C LEU A 12 20.97 -18.92 -9.67
N SER A 13 20.85 -19.08 -8.35
CA SER A 13 19.56 -18.97 -7.67
C SER A 13 18.94 -17.61 -8.01
N PRO A 14 17.68 -17.56 -8.49
CA PRO A 14 17.03 -16.29 -8.75
C PRO A 14 16.93 -15.51 -7.44
N LEU A 15 17.38 -14.25 -7.46
CA LEU A 15 17.20 -13.32 -6.36
C LEU A 15 15.69 -13.24 -6.08
N ALA A 16 15.26 -13.70 -4.90
CA ALA A 16 13.86 -13.68 -4.53
C ALA A 16 13.33 -12.25 -4.64
N ALA A 17 12.34 -12.04 -5.51
CA ALA A 17 11.67 -10.76 -5.62
C ALA A 17 11.12 -10.35 -4.24
N PRO A 18 11.22 -9.07 -3.85
CA PRO A 18 10.68 -8.63 -2.58
C PRO A 18 9.21 -9.04 -2.51
N ALA A 19 8.86 -9.77 -1.45
CA ALA A 19 7.49 -10.24 -1.24
C ALA A 19 6.58 -9.01 -1.27
N ALA A 20 5.61 -9.01 -2.21
CA ALA A 20 4.61 -7.98 -2.29
C ALA A 20 3.98 -7.77 -0.90
N PRO A 21 3.75 -6.52 -0.47
CA PRO A 21 3.16 -6.24 0.83
C PRO A 21 1.86 -7.03 0.92
N ARG A 22 1.79 -7.99 1.85
CA ARG A 22 0.57 -8.76 2.09
C ARG A 22 -0.51 -7.76 2.44
N GLY A 23 -1.45 -7.58 1.51
CA GLY A 23 -2.48 -6.55 1.58
C GLY A 23 -3.18 -6.59 2.93
N GLY A 24 -3.20 -5.44 3.63
CA GLY A 24 -4.10 -5.27 4.76
C GLY A 24 -5.55 -5.46 4.32
N THR A 25 -6.47 -5.70 5.25
CA THR A 25 -7.91 -5.82 4.93
C THR A 25 -8.40 -4.59 4.15
N GLU A 26 -9.47 -4.73 3.36
CA GLU A 26 -10.05 -3.59 2.63
C GLU A 26 -10.31 -2.39 3.54
N ALA A 27 -10.80 -2.63 4.76
CA ALA A 27 -10.99 -1.60 5.78
C ALA A 27 -9.67 -0.90 6.19
N ALA A 28 -8.57 -1.63 6.30
CA ALA A 28 -7.26 -1.05 6.61
C ALA A 28 -6.74 -0.20 5.43
N GLN A 29 -6.94 -0.65 4.19
CA GLN A 29 -6.55 0.11 3.00
C GLN A 29 -7.34 1.40 2.87
N ARG A 30 -8.66 1.33 3.10
CA ARG A 30 -9.54 2.50 3.07
C ARG A 30 -9.12 3.53 4.11
N ARG A 31 -8.82 3.10 5.34
CA ARG A 31 -8.28 3.97 6.40
C ARG A 31 -6.93 4.58 6.02
N ALA A 32 -6.02 3.78 5.45
CA ALA A 32 -4.72 4.27 5.03
C ALA A 32 -4.84 5.32 3.91
N ALA A 33 -5.72 5.09 2.95
CA ALA A 33 -5.97 6.01 1.85
C ALA A 33 -6.64 7.32 2.33
N GLU A 34 -7.62 7.23 3.25
CA GLU A 34 -8.22 8.40 3.90
C GLU A 34 -7.19 9.19 4.72
N ALA A 35 -6.32 8.50 5.47
CA ALA A 35 -5.26 9.14 6.25
C ALA A 35 -4.23 9.84 5.35
N PHE A 36 -3.88 9.25 4.21
CA PHE A 36 -3.02 9.89 3.22
C PHE A 36 -3.64 11.19 2.69
N GLU A 37 -4.91 11.16 2.28
CA GLU A 37 -5.61 12.36 1.82
C GLU A 37 -5.68 13.43 2.91
N ALA A 38 -5.92 13.05 4.17
CA ALA A 38 -5.90 13.97 5.30
C ALA A 38 -4.54 14.66 5.48
N GLN A 39 -3.43 13.94 5.31
CA GLN A 39 -2.08 14.52 5.37
C GLN A 39 -1.82 15.49 4.23
N VAL A 40 -2.22 15.13 3.01
CA VAL A 40 -2.08 16.01 1.84
C VAL A 40 -2.91 17.28 2.03
N LEU A 41 -4.16 17.15 2.46
CA LEU A 41 -5.02 18.29 2.75
C LEU A 41 -4.44 19.17 3.85
N GLY A 42 -3.89 18.59 4.92
CA GLY A 42 -3.20 19.34 5.98
C GLY A 42 -2.02 20.15 5.43
N ALA A 43 -1.17 19.53 4.60
CA ALA A 43 -0.03 20.21 3.99
C ALA A 43 -0.46 21.35 3.04
N LEU A 44 -1.54 21.16 2.30
CA LEU A 44 -2.09 22.18 1.39
C LEU A 44 -2.80 23.33 2.11
N LEU A 45 -3.38 23.06 3.28
CA LEU A 45 -3.99 24.09 4.13
C LEU A 45 -2.94 24.94 4.85
N GLN A 46 -1.76 24.40 5.09
CA GLN A 46 -0.74 25.04 5.92
C GLN A 46 -0.40 26.48 5.48
N PRO A 47 -0.21 26.79 4.18
CA PRO A 47 0.00 28.17 3.72
C PRO A 47 -1.15 29.13 4.05
N MET A 48 -2.40 28.67 4.12
CA MET A 48 -3.54 29.52 4.51
C MET A 48 -3.44 29.98 5.97
N PHE A 49 -2.83 29.16 6.84
CA PHE A 49 -2.66 29.47 8.27
C PHE A 49 -1.32 30.16 8.59
N GLU A 50 -0.33 30.03 7.70
CA GLU A 50 0.93 30.79 7.73
C GLU A 50 0.73 32.23 7.21
N THR A 51 -0.16 32.42 6.22
CA THR A 51 -0.50 33.75 5.68
C THR A 51 -1.47 34.54 6.57
N LEU A 52 -2.12 33.89 7.55
CA LEU A 52 -2.80 34.54 8.67
C LEU A 52 -1.76 35.13 9.64
N ALA A 53 -1.08 36.18 9.19
CA ALA A 53 -0.27 37.05 10.02
C ALA A 53 -1.19 37.73 11.04
N THR A 54 -1.06 37.26 12.27
CA THR A 54 -0.95 37.94 13.59
C THR A 54 -1.00 39.49 13.68
N ASP A 55 -1.59 40.21 12.73
CA ASP A 55 -1.51 41.68 12.61
C ASP A 55 -2.62 42.43 13.38
N GLY A 56 -3.20 41.78 14.40
CA GLY A 56 -4.16 42.40 15.31
C GLY A 56 -3.61 42.42 16.73
N PRO A 57 -3.94 43.43 17.57
CA PRO A 57 -3.52 43.49 18.98
C PRO A 57 -3.99 42.30 19.86
N PHE A 58 -4.74 41.35 19.29
CA PHE A 58 -5.24 40.13 19.92
C PHE A 58 -4.89 38.83 19.13
N GLY A 59 -4.13 38.89 18.05
CA GLY A 59 -3.82 37.73 17.21
C GLY A 59 -2.36 37.31 17.28
N GLY A 60 -2.08 36.01 17.41
CA GLY A 60 -0.73 35.51 17.15
C GLY A 60 0.25 35.47 18.33
N GLY A 61 -0.20 35.08 19.51
CA GLY A 61 0.74 34.76 20.59
C GLY A 61 1.53 33.47 20.29
N ASN A 62 2.72 33.32 20.88
CA ASN A 62 3.53 32.08 20.83
C ASN A 62 2.71 30.81 21.20
N ALA A 63 1.72 30.95 22.08
CA ALA A 63 0.83 29.85 22.46
C ALA A 63 -0.05 29.39 21.30
N GLU A 64 -0.54 30.31 20.46
CA GLU A 64 -1.36 29.99 19.31
C GLU A 64 -0.53 29.34 18.20
N ALA A 65 0.67 29.86 17.96
CA ALA A 65 1.62 29.30 16.99
C ALA A 65 1.92 27.81 17.28
N GLN A 66 1.99 27.43 18.55
CA GLN A 66 2.26 26.05 18.96
C GLN A 66 1.09 25.09 18.73
N TRP A 67 -0.16 25.59 18.69
CA TRP A 67 -1.37 24.76 18.55
C TRP A 67 -1.95 24.80 17.13
N ARG A 68 -1.59 25.79 16.32
CA ARG A 68 -2.01 25.90 14.91
C ARG A 68 -1.75 24.63 14.10
N PRO A 69 -0.57 23.97 14.15
CA PRO A 69 -0.34 22.75 13.37
C PRO A 69 -1.36 21.65 13.70
N MET A 70 -1.68 21.46 14.99
CA MET A 70 -2.69 20.48 15.42
C MET A 70 -4.08 20.81 14.86
N LEU A 71 -4.45 22.09 14.81
CA LEU A 71 -5.73 22.52 14.23
C LEU A 71 -5.77 22.25 12.72
N VAL A 72 -4.71 22.58 11.99
CA VAL A 72 -4.59 22.33 10.55
C VAL A 72 -4.73 20.84 10.24
N GLU A 73 -4.08 19.98 11.02
CA GLU A 73 -4.25 18.54 10.87
C GLU A 73 -5.69 18.08 11.12
N GLN A 74 -6.37 18.62 12.13
CA GLN A 74 -7.76 18.29 12.40
C GLN A 74 -8.70 18.73 11.28
N PHE A 75 -8.45 19.89 10.68
CA PHE A 75 -9.17 20.32 9.48
C PHE A 75 -8.91 19.37 8.31
N GLY A 76 -7.67 18.99 8.04
CA GLY A 76 -7.33 18.00 7.02
C GLY A 76 -8.07 16.67 7.21
N ARG A 77 -8.08 16.14 8.44
CA ARG A 77 -8.81 14.91 8.81
C ARG A 77 -10.33 15.05 8.65
N ALA A 78 -10.89 16.18 9.10
CA ALA A 78 -12.33 16.43 8.99
C ALA A 78 -12.78 16.54 7.52
N MET A 79 -11.99 17.21 6.67
CA MET A 79 -12.27 17.32 5.24
C MET A 79 -12.17 15.97 4.53
N ALA A 80 -11.11 15.18 4.78
CA ALA A 80 -10.96 13.84 4.22
C ALA A 80 -12.17 12.96 4.59
N LYS A 81 -12.58 12.95 5.86
CA LYS A 81 -13.74 12.20 6.35
C LYS A 81 -15.07 12.67 5.75
N ALA A 82 -15.21 13.96 5.46
CA ALA A 82 -16.41 14.54 4.85
C ALA A 82 -16.55 14.25 3.35
N GLY A 83 -15.54 13.62 2.73
CA GLY A 83 -15.53 13.26 1.31
C GLY A 83 -14.28 13.72 0.55
N GLY A 84 -13.46 14.58 1.16
CA GLY A 84 -12.18 15.00 0.61
C GLY A 84 -12.29 15.64 -0.78
N VAL A 85 -11.22 15.48 -1.56
CA VAL A 85 -11.11 15.88 -2.98
C VAL A 85 -11.07 14.67 -3.92
N GLY A 86 -11.15 13.45 -3.37
CA GLY A 86 -11.15 12.19 -4.11
C GLY A 86 -9.77 11.53 -4.21
N LEU A 87 -8.75 12.07 -3.54
CA LEU A 87 -7.39 11.53 -3.60
C LEU A 87 -7.31 10.17 -2.88
N GLY A 88 -8.01 10.01 -1.75
CA GLY A 88 -8.08 8.75 -1.03
C GLY A 88 -8.73 7.63 -1.86
N ALA A 89 -9.73 7.97 -2.67
CA ALA A 89 -10.35 6.99 -3.58
C ALA A 89 -9.36 6.50 -4.66
N ALA A 90 -8.59 7.42 -5.24
CA ALA A 90 -7.56 7.07 -6.24
C ALA A 90 -6.45 6.20 -5.64
N VAL A 91 -5.99 6.53 -4.43
CA VAL A 91 -4.96 5.74 -3.72
C VAL A 91 -5.48 4.35 -3.37
N LEU A 92 -6.72 4.25 -2.89
CA LEU A 92 -7.33 2.95 -2.58
C LEU A 92 -7.41 2.06 -3.83
N ALA A 93 -7.81 2.62 -4.97
CA ALA A 93 -7.88 1.87 -6.23
C ALA A 93 -6.50 1.32 -6.62
N GLU A 94 -5.44 2.12 -6.49
CA GLU A 94 -4.08 1.68 -6.80
C GLU A 94 -3.57 0.61 -5.81
N MET A 95 -3.87 0.77 -4.51
CA MET A 95 -3.54 -0.25 -3.50
C MET A 95 -4.21 -1.59 -3.82
N GLN A 96 -5.46 -1.58 -4.28
CA GLN A 96 -6.18 -2.78 -4.68
C GLN A 96 -5.62 -3.40 -5.96
N ARG A 97 -5.26 -2.59 -6.95
CA ARG A 97 -4.61 -3.04 -8.20
C ARG A 97 -3.31 -3.79 -7.91
N LEU A 98 -2.42 -3.18 -7.14
CA LEU A 98 -1.13 -3.78 -6.78
C LEU A 98 -1.30 -5.10 -6.01
N GLN A 99 -2.33 -5.19 -5.17
CA GLN A 99 -2.63 -6.44 -4.45
C GLN A 99 -3.24 -7.52 -5.34
N ALA A 100 -4.08 -7.15 -6.30
CA ALA A 100 -4.63 -8.10 -7.26
C ALA A 100 -3.51 -8.70 -8.13
N GLU A 101 -2.57 -7.87 -8.59
CA GLU A 101 -1.38 -8.30 -9.32
C GLU A 101 -0.49 -9.22 -8.48
N ALA A 102 -0.29 -8.91 -7.20
CA ALA A 102 0.47 -9.75 -6.28
C ALA A 102 -0.19 -11.11 -5.99
N GLN A 103 -1.52 -11.17 -6.00
CA GLN A 103 -2.29 -12.41 -5.81
C GLN A 103 -2.38 -13.26 -7.07
N ALA A 104 -2.19 -12.66 -8.25
CA ALA A 104 -2.24 -13.34 -9.55
C ALA A 104 -0.94 -14.12 -9.91
N GLY A 105 -0.05 -14.38 -8.93
CA GLY A 105 1.16 -15.17 -9.11
C GLY A 105 0.90 -16.59 -9.67
N PRO A 106 1.89 -17.22 -10.34
CA PRO A 106 1.66 -18.31 -11.28
C PRO A 106 1.03 -19.53 -10.62
N GLN A 107 -0.23 -19.79 -10.95
CA GLN A 107 -0.89 -21.07 -10.71
C GLN A 107 -0.30 -22.08 -11.70
N VAL A 108 0.88 -22.63 -11.38
CA VAL A 108 1.40 -23.82 -12.05
C VAL A 108 0.40 -24.93 -11.77
N GLY A 109 -0.34 -25.32 -12.79
CA GLY A 109 -1.42 -26.28 -12.71
C GLY A 109 -0.98 -27.60 -12.08
N SER A 110 -1.32 -27.79 -10.81
CA SER A 110 -1.40 -29.10 -10.14
C SER A 110 -2.63 -29.88 -10.63
N GLN A 111 -2.83 -29.95 -11.95
CA GLN A 111 -3.92 -30.69 -12.58
C GLN A 111 -3.40 -31.47 -13.79
N LEU A 112 -2.67 -32.56 -13.52
CA LEU A 112 -2.72 -33.77 -14.32
C LEU A 112 -3.28 -34.84 -13.38
N GLY A 113 -4.52 -35.23 -13.64
CA GLY A 113 -5.46 -35.81 -12.68
C GLY A 113 -5.21 -37.27 -12.26
N PRO A 114 -6.06 -37.80 -11.38
CA PRO A 114 -6.01 -39.19 -10.94
C PRO A 114 -6.43 -40.12 -12.10
N GLN A 115 -5.53 -41.01 -12.53
CA GLN A 115 -5.91 -42.16 -13.35
C GLN A 115 -6.43 -43.30 -12.45
N ALA A 116 -7.74 -43.52 -12.47
CA ALA A 116 -8.41 -44.78 -12.14
C ALA A 116 -9.89 -44.69 -12.58
N PRO A 117 -10.62 -45.80 -12.83
CA PRO A 117 -10.21 -47.20 -13.06
C PRO A 117 -10.96 -47.88 -14.25
N ALA A 118 -10.34 -48.88 -14.89
CA ALA A 118 -11.02 -49.93 -15.67
C ALA A 118 -10.05 -51.13 -15.74
N GLY A 119 -10.32 -52.33 -15.23
CA GLY A 119 -11.52 -53.15 -15.40
C GLY A 119 -11.13 -54.28 -16.37
N GLY A 120 -10.90 -55.51 -15.88
CA GLY A 120 -10.61 -56.64 -16.78
C GLY A 120 -9.93 -57.84 -16.12
N SER A 121 -10.75 -58.76 -15.60
CA SER A 121 -10.36 -60.11 -15.18
C SER A 121 -9.89 -60.94 -16.38
N GLY A 122 -8.82 -61.72 -16.22
CA GLY A 122 -8.36 -62.71 -17.20
C GLY A 122 -7.32 -63.61 -16.57
N ARG A 123 -7.63 -64.90 -16.52
CA ARG A 123 -6.91 -65.99 -15.85
C ARG A 123 -5.52 -66.22 -16.43
#